data_AF-A0A938MBC4-F1
#
_entry.id   AF-A0A938MBC4-F1
#
_cell.length_a   1.000
_cell.length_b   1.000
_cell.length_c   1.000
_cell.angle_alpha   90.00
_cell.angle_beta   90.00
_cell.angle_gamma   90.00
#
_symmetry.space_group_name_H-M   'P 1'
#
loop_
_entity.id
_entity.type
_entity.pdbx_description
1 polymer ?
#
loop_
_entity_poly.entity_id
_entity_poly.type
_entity_poly.pdbx_seq_one_letter_code
_entity_poly.pdbx_strand_id
1 'polypeptide(L)'
;MYSALWMFAWDLQDEGVEKVLGFAADCGLSAVQIASSYHAGNFILGHNPKRVAYFPEDGVAYFHPHLEVYADTKLKPKIAEVSRGTDWFAEAGRRLDRFGLKLVAWTVCCHNTRLGLLHPDCVTRNAFGDPYYHALCPSNDDVRAYVVALVKDLATHYPMYAVQLESPEFMGLVHGHHHERQGVALDPLSVSLLSLCFCEPCMRKAGERGIDARKLRATLREHLRAVLDRAPFYPLDRPSDMPGMVAACPELGRFVEFREQVALSLLK
;
A
#
# COMPACT_ATOMS: atom_id res chain seq x y z
N MET A 1 -1.04 24.62 -2.17
CA MET A 1 -1.44 23.92 -0.93
C MET A 1 -2.95 23.78 -0.94
N TYR A 2 -3.51 22.67 -0.43
CA TYR A 2 -4.96 22.42 -0.36
C TYR A 2 -5.33 21.92 1.03
N SER A 3 -6.62 21.99 1.36
CA SER A 3 -7.25 21.41 2.55
C SER A 3 -8.40 20.52 2.09
N ALA A 4 -8.45 19.28 2.59
CA ALA A 4 -9.47 18.30 2.23
C ALA A 4 -9.72 17.34 3.40
N LEU A 5 -10.88 16.67 3.35
CA LEU A 5 -11.17 15.50 4.17
C LEU A 5 -10.98 14.23 3.32
N TRP A 6 -10.43 13.19 3.93
CA TRP A 6 -10.48 11.85 3.36
C TRP A 6 -11.92 11.35 3.37
N MET A 7 -12.36 10.86 2.23
CA MET A 7 -13.70 10.31 2.03
C MET A 7 -13.67 9.16 1.03
N PHE A 8 -14.77 8.44 0.96
CA PHE A 8 -14.94 7.27 0.12
C PHE A 8 -16.15 7.42 -0.81
N ALA A 9 -16.21 6.57 -1.83
CA ALA A 9 -17.33 6.55 -2.78
C ALA A 9 -18.70 6.29 -2.10
N TRP A 10 -18.74 5.56 -0.98
CA TRP A 10 -20.00 5.32 -0.27
C TRP A 10 -20.53 6.56 0.43
N ASP A 11 -19.68 7.54 0.78
CA ASP A 11 -20.14 8.82 1.32
C ASP A 11 -20.94 9.57 0.24
N LEU A 12 -20.41 9.58 -0.99
CA LEU A 12 -21.10 10.12 -2.16
C LEU A 12 -22.40 9.37 -2.51
N GLN A 13 -22.38 8.03 -2.40
CA GLN A 13 -23.55 7.18 -2.66
C GLN A 13 -24.67 7.38 -1.63
N ASP A 14 -24.31 7.43 -0.35
CA ASP A 14 -25.28 7.38 0.73
C ASP A 14 -25.78 8.76 1.15
N GLU A 15 -24.95 9.79 1.08
CA GLU A 15 -25.32 11.18 1.44
C GLU A 15 -25.72 12.03 0.24
N GLY A 16 -25.23 11.68 -0.94
CA GLY A 16 -25.44 12.44 -2.18
C GLY A 16 -24.32 13.43 -2.45
N VAL A 17 -23.90 13.47 -3.72
CA VAL A 17 -22.70 14.22 -4.16
C VAL A 17 -22.77 15.70 -3.81
N GLU A 18 -23.84 16.40 -4.16
CA GLU A 18 -23.95 17.85 -3.88
C GLU A 18 -23.96 18.17 -2.39
N LYS A 19 -24.55 17.29 -1.55
CA LYS A 19 -24.56 17.47 -0.11
C LYS A 19 -23.14 17.35 0.47
N VAL A 20 -22.38 16.33 0.03
CA VAL A 20 -20.99 16.13 0.46
C VAL A 20 -20.08 17.28 -0.01
N LEU A 21 -20.20 17.70 -1.28
CA LEU A 21 -19.42 18.82 -1.81
C LEU A 21 -19.78 20.15 -1.12
N GLY A 22 -21.07 20.41 -0.90
CA GLY A 22 -21.54 21.59 -0.16
C GLY A 22 -20.99 21.62 1.26
N PHE A 23 -21.09 20.50 1.99
CA PHE A 23 -20.53 20.38 3.33
C PHE A 23 -19.02 20.66 3.37
N ALA A 24 -18.26 20.11 2.41
CA ALA A 24 -16.83 20.36 2.31
C ALA A 24 -16.52 21.85 2.11
N ALA A 25 -17.26 22.52 1.21
CA ALA A 25 -17.12 23.96 0.98
C ALA A 25 -17.52 24.80 2.19
N ASP A 26 -18.62 24.47 2.87
CA ASP A 26 -19.11 25.15 4.08
C ASP A 26 -18.12 25.04 5.24
N CYS A 27 -17.36 23.93 5.30
CA CYS A 27 -16.25 23.74 6.24
C CYS A 27 -14.97 24.51 5.85
N GLY A 28 -14.97 25.25 4.74
CA GLY A 28 -13.82 26.01 4.25
C GLY A 28 -12.73 25.15 3.60
N LEU A 29 -13.06 23.93 3.15
CA LEU A 29 -12.12 23.09 2.42
C LEU A 29 -11.96 23.58 0.98
N SER A 30 -10.80 23.33 0.40
CA SER A 30 -10.46 23.73 -0.98
C SER A 30 -10.39 22.54 -1.93
N ALA A 31 -10.54 21.32 -1.43
CA ALA A 31 -10.59 20.10 -2.21
C ALA A 31 -11.40 19.01 -1.50
N VAL A 32 -11.90 18.05 -2.28
CA VAL A 32 -12.32 16.74 -1.79
C VAL A 32 -11.26 15.70 -2.11
N GLN A 33 -11.03 14.79 -1.17
CA GLN A 33 -10.04 13.75 -1.33
C GLN A 33 -10.69 12.37 -1.22
N ILE A 34 -10.93 11.77 -2.37
CA ILE A 34 -11.70 10.53 -2.50
C ILE A 34 -10.73 9.36 -2.65
N ALA A 35 -10.93 8.28 -1.89
CA ALA A 35 -10.23 7.02 -2.11
C ALA A 35 -10.48 6.49 -3.52
N SER A 36 -9.42 6.30 -4.31
CA SER A 36 -9.49 5.79 -5.68
C SER A 36 -9.21 4.29 -5.75
N SER A 37 -8.16 3.82 -5.07
CA SER A 37 -7.76 2.43 -4.89
C SER A 37 -7.51 2.24 -3.41
N TYR A 38 -8.14 1.24 -2.79
CA TYR A 38 -8.06 1.08 -1.34
C TYR A 38 -8.10 -0.40 -0.91
N HIS A 39 -7.48 -0.67 0.24
CA HIS A 39 -7.59 -1.95 0.94
C HIS A 39 -8.87 -1.99 1.79
N ALA A 40 -9.26 -3.14 2.35
CA ALA A 40 -10.43 -3.19 3.24
C ALA A 40 -10.18 -2.55 4.62
N GLY A 41 -11.26 -2.28 5.36
CA GLY A 41 -11.22 -1.79 6.74
C GLY A 41 -12.53 -2.06 7.47
N ASN A 42 -12.63 -1.70 8.75
CA ASN A 42 -13.89 -1.72 9.48
C ASN A 42 -14.19 -0.30 9.96
N PHE A 43 -15.22 0.32 9.40
CA PHE A 43 -15.49 1.74 9.54
C PHE A 43 -16.72 2.00 10.40
N ILE A 44 -16.64 3.06 11.21
CA ILE A 44 -17.79 3.68 11.87
C ILE A 44 -18.12 4.99 11.15
N LEU A 45 -19.33 5.06 10.60
CA LEU A 45 -19.80 6.16 9.77
C LEU A 45 -20.81 7.00 10.55
N GLY A 46 -20.31 7.91 11.39
CA GLY A 46 -21.12 8.59 12.41
C GLY A 46 -22.26 9.47 11.89
N HIS A 47 -22.14 10.03 10.69
CA HIS A 47 -23.15 10.89 10.06
C HIS A 47 -23.81 10.25 8.82
N ASN A 48 -23.41 9.03 8.44
CA ASN A 48 -23.95 8.38 7.26
C ASN A 48 -25.43 8.00 7.49
N PRO A 49 -26.34 8.35 6.57
CA PRO A 49 -27.78 8.21 6.78
C PRO A 49 -28.30 6.78 6.55
N LYS A 50 -27.51 5.88 5.96
CA LYS A 50 -27.95 4.51 5.63
C LYS A 50 -27.34 3.44 6.53
N ARG A 51 -26.12 3.66 7.03
CA ARG A 51 -25.40 2.65 7.83
C ARG A 51 -24.42 3.31 8.80
N VAL A 52 -24.25 2.71 9.97
CA VAL A 52 -23.34 3.20 11.01
C VAL A 52 -22.04 2.40 11.06
N ALA A 53 -22.07 1.10 10.75
CA ALA A 53 -20.89 0.26 10.64
C ALA A 53 -20.79 -0.28 9.22
N TYR A 54 -19.57 -0.32 8.67
CA TYR A 54 -19.36 -0.75 7.29
C TYR A 54 -18.03 -1.47 7.08
N PHE A 55 -18.09 -2.58 6.35
CA PHE A 55 -16.96 -3.41 5.97
C PHE A 55 -16.92 -3.53 4.44
N PRO A 56 -16.11 -2.72 3.74
CA PRO A 56 -16.04 -2.72 2.27
C PRO A 56 -15.24 -3.90 1.72
N GLU A 57 -15.29 -4.05 0.40
CA GLU A 57 -14.45 -4.98 -0.35
C GLU A 57 -12.95 -4.63 -0.23
N ASP A 58 -12.09 -5.64 -0.21
CA ASP A 58 -10.64 -5.47 -0.17
C ASP A 58 -10.02 -5.34 -1.57
N GLY A 59 -9.11 -4.38 -1.72
CA GLY A 59 -8.23 -4.25 -2.88
C GLY A 59 -8.96 -3.87 -4.17
N VAL A 60 -9.93 -2.94 -4.06
CA VAL A 60 -10.79 -2.49 -5.15
C VAL A 60 -10.53 -1.04 -5.55
N ALA A 61 -10.93 -0.71 -6.77
CA ALA A 61 -10.95 0.65 -7.30
C ALA A 61 -12.37 1.24 -7.19
N TYR A 62 -12.47 2.49 -6.73
CA TYR A 62 -13.72 3.23 -6.55
C TYR A 62 -14.03 4.18 -7.71
N PHE A 63 -13.14 4.27 -8.70
CA PHE A 63 -13.37 4.91 -9.99
C PHE A 63 -13.61 3.83 -11.08
N HIS A 64 -13.78 4.24 -12.35
CA HIS A 64 -13.95 3.31 -13.49
C HIS A 64 -12.63 3.22 -14.26
N PRO A 65 -11.84 2.14 -14.07
CA PRO A 65 -10.52 2.04 -14.70
C PRO A 65 -10.61 1.75 -16.19
N HIS A 66 -9.73 2.40 -16.96
CA HIS A 66 -9.55 2.18 -18.39
C HIS A 66 -8.53 1.07 -18.59
N LEU A 67 -9.01 -0.17 -18.79
CA LEU A 67 -8.18 -1.38 -18.75
C LEU A 67 -7.04 -1.39 -19.77
N GLU A 68 -7.17 -0.65 -20.87
CA GLU A 68 -6.12 -0.42 -21.87
C GLU A 68 -4.88 0.28 -21.29
N VAL A 69 -5.04 1.11 -20.26
CA VAL A 69 -3.93 1.79 -19.57
C VAL A 69 -3.05 0.80 -18.79
N TYR A 70 -3.59 -0.38 -18.47
CA TYR A 70 -2.92 -1.43 -17.69
C TYR A 70 -2.28 -2.49 -18.59
N ALA A 71 -2.16 -2.28 -19.91
CA ALA A 71 -1.68 -3.29 -20.85
C ALA A 71 -0.30 -3.89 -20.48
N ASP A 72 0.59 -3.09 -19.90
CA ASP A 72 1.97 -3.46 -19.54
C ASP A 72 2.10 -4.19 -18.19
N THR A 73 0.98 -4.55 -17.56
CA THR A 73 0.96 -5.32 -16.31
C THR A 73 -0.10 -6.40 -16.35
N LYS A 74 0.19 -7.54 -15.73
CA LYS A 74 -0.81 -8.57 -15.47
C LYS A 74 -1.79 -8.22 -14.34
N LEU A 75 -1.44 -7.27 -13.47
CA LEU A 75 -2.29 -6.86 -12.35
C LEU A 75 -3.42 -5.97 -12.86
N LYS A 76 -4.67 -6.30 -12.50
CA LYS A 76 -5.84 -5.54 -12.95
C LYS A 76 -6.68 -5.01 -11.77
N PRO A 77 -7.13 -3.75 -11.84
CA PRO A 77 -8.03 -3.20 -10.84
C PRO A 77 -9.38 -3.93 -10.93
N LYS A 78 -10.07 -4.04 -9.79
CA LYS A 78 -11.45 -4.52 -9.71
C LYS A 78 -12.31 -3.35 -9.28
N ILE A 79 -13.34 -3.00 -10.06
CA ILE A 79 -14.29 -1.96 -9.66
C ILE A 79 -15.06 -2.43 -8.41
N ALA A 80 -15.13 -1.58 -7.41
CA ALA A 80 -15.91 -1.79 -6.20
C ALA A 80 -17.41 -1.84 -6.51
N GLU A 81 -18.17 -2.65 -5.79
CA GLU A 81 -19.61 -2.81 -6.00
C GLU A 81 -20.35 -1.47 -5.86
N VAL A 82 -19.94 -0.64 -4.91
CA VAL A 82 -20.48 0.73 -4.71
C VAL A 82 -20.33 1.60 -5.97
N SER A 83 -19.32 1.34 -6.79
CA SER A 83 -18.99 2.09 -8.00
C SER A 83 -19.40 1.33 -9.28
N ARG A 84 -19.98 0.13 -9.21
CA ARG A 84 -20.28 -0.67 -10.41
C ARG A 84 -21.24 0.01 -11.38
N GLY A 85 -22.27 0.68 -10.85
CA GLY A 85 -23.29 1.38 -11.65
C GLY A 85 -23.03 2.89 -11.83
N THR A 86 -22.15 3.47 -11.01
CA THR A 86 -21.92 4.91 -10.98
C THR A 86 -20.42 5.20 -10.84
N ASP A 87 -19.89 5.99 -11.75
CA ASP A 87 -18.56 6.57 -11.58
C ASP A 87 -18.63 7.81 -10.68
N TRP A 88 -18.30 7.62 -9.41
CA TRP A 88 -18.35 8.67 -8.39
C TRP A 88 -17.30 9.76 -8.59
N PHE A 89 -16.16 9.42 -9.21
CA PHE A 89 -15.13 10.40 -9.54
C PHE A 89 -15.61 11.32 -10.66
N ALA A 90 -16.23 10.76 -11.70
CA ALA A 90 -16.82 11.56 -12.78
C ALA A 90 -17.99 12.41 -12.27
N GLU A 91 -18.81 11.84 -11.38
CA GLU A 91 -19.97 12.53 -10.80
C GLU A 91 -19.57 13.71 -9.90
N ALA A 92 -18.58 13.53 -9.03
CA ALA A 92 -18.00 14.62 -8.24
C ALA A 92 -17.32 15.65 -9.16
N GLY A 93 -16.50 15.17 -10.12
CA GLY A 93 -15.74 15.98 -11.07
C GLY A 93 -16.58 17.01 -11.82
N ARG A 94 -17.77 16.62 -12.30
CA ARG A 94 -18.70 17.52 -13.02
C ARG A 94 -19.28 18.67 -12.19
N ARG A 95 -19.14 18.63 -10.86
CA ARG A 95 -19.80 19.56 -9.92
C ARG A 95 -18.85 20.41 -9.10
N LEU A 96 -17.55 20.10 -9.14
CA LEU A 96 -16.51 20.77 -8.36
C LEU A 96 -16.57 22.30 -8.45
N ASP A 97 -16.69 22.85 -9.66
CA ASP A 97 -16.68 24.30 -9.91
C ASP A 97 -17.80 25.05 -9.19
N ARG A 98 -18.97 24.41 -9.01
CA ARG A 98 -20.12 24.99 -8.29
C ARG A 98 -19.80 25.28 -6.83
N PHE A 99 -18.84 24.54 -6.27
CA PHE A 99 -18.43 24.62 -4.88
C PHE A 99 -17.01 25.19 -4.72
N GLY A 100 -16.35 25.56 -5.82
CA GLY A 100 -14.96 26.04 -5.80
C GLY A 100 -13.95 24.99 -5.29
N LEU A 101 -14.26 23.71 -5.43
CA LEU A 101 -13.46 22.61 -4.91
C LEU A 101 -12.53 22.03 -5.98
N LYS A 102 -11.41 21.46 -5.54
CA LYS A 102 -10.53 20.61 -6.34
C LYS A 102 -10.78 19.14 -6.05
N LEU A 103 -10.34 18.26 -6.95
CA LEU A 103 -10.43 16.82 -6.76
C LEU A 103 -9.04 16.21 -6.57
N VAL A 104 -8.86 15.50 -5.46
CA VAL A 104 -7.66 14.75 -5.14
C VAL A 104 -8.01 13.27 -5.04
N ALA A 105 -7.28 12.42 -5.75
CA ALA A 105 -7.40 10.97 -5.60
C ALA A 105 -6.46 10.47 -4.50
N TRP A 106 -6.98 9.81 -3.49
CA TRP A 106 -6.19 9.07 -2.50
C TRP A 106 -6.01 7.62 -2.94
N THR A 107 -4.79 7.24 -3.27
CA THR A 107 -4.48 6.00 -4.00
C THR A 107 -3.53 5.12 -3.21
N VAL A 108 -4.04 4.03 -2.68
CA VAL A 108 -3.21 2.98 -2.08
C VAL A 108 -2.51 2.19 -3.18
N CYS A 109 -1.18 2.10 -3.06
CA CYS A 109 -0.29 1.54 -4.08
C CYS A 109 0.05 0.07 -3.79
N CYS A 110 1.03 -0.20 -2.94
CA CYS A 110 1.58 -1.53 -2.74
C CYS A 110 0.82 -2.37 -1.70
N HIS A 111 -0.26 -1.85 -1.13
CA HIS A 111 -1.09 -2.55 -0.14
C HIS A 111 -2.37 -3.09 -0.78
N ASN A 112 -2.36 -4.37 -1.17
CA ASN A 112 -3.52 -4.98 -1.83
C ASN A 112 -3.54 -6.51 -1.66
N THR A 113 -4.27 -6.99 -0.65
CA THR A 113 -4.38 -8.44 -0.35
C THR A 113 -4.97 -9.22 -1.51
N ARG A 114 -6.01 -8.68 -2.17
CA ARG A 114 -6.68 -9.34 -3.30
C ARG A 114 -5.70 -9.62 -4.43
N LEU A 115 -4.94 -8.60 -4.85
CA LEU A 115 -3.95 -8.75 -5.90
C LEU A 115 -2.82 -9.69 -5.49
N GLY A 116 -2.35 -9.62 -4.24
CA GLY A 116 -1.32 -10.53 -3.76
C GLY A 116 -1.76 -12.00 -3.72
N LEU A 117 -3.02 -12.27 -3.38
CA LEU A 117 -3.59 -13.62 -3.44
C LEU A 117 -3.74 -14.14 -4.88
N LEU A 118 -4.12 -13.27 -5.82
CA LEU A 118 -4.25 -13.62 -7.25
C LEU A 118 -2.88 -13.77 -7.95
N HIS A 119 -1.88 -13.02 -7.49
CA HIS A 119 -0.54 -13.00 -8.07
C HIS A 119 0.55 -13.17 -6.98
N PRO A 120 0.69 -14.38 -6.38
CA PRO A 120 1.65 -14.63 -5.30
C PRO A 120 3.13 -14.45 -5.67
N ASP A 121 3.45 -14.27 -6.94
CA ASP A 121 4.81 -13.98 -7.41
C ASP A 121 5.13 -12.47 -7.38
N CYS A 122 4.11 -11.61 -7.23
CA CYS A 122 4.24 -10.16 -7.11
C CYS A 122 4.41 -9.65 -5.68
N VAL A 123 4.27 -10.51 -4.67
CA VAL A 123 4.27 -10.10 -3.25
C VAL A 123 5.67 -10.07 -2.64
N THR A 124 5.80 -9.34 -1.53
CA THR A 124 7.02 -9.38 -0.73
C THR A 124 7.20 -10.76 -0.09
N ARG A 125 8.45 -11.18 0.06
CA ARG A 125 8.81 -12.47 0.67
C ARG A 125 9.88 -12.25 1.72
N ASN A 126 9.64 -12.68 2.95
CA ASN A 126 10.60 -12.50 4.03
C ASN A 126 11.90 -13.30 3.81
N ALA A 127 12.86 -13.20 4.73
CA ALA A 127 14.10 -13.98 4.66
C ALA A 127 13.86 -15.50 4.61
N PHE A 128 12.73 -15.98 5.16
CA PHE A 128 12.34 -17.38 5.10
C PHE A 128 11.78 -17.82 3.73
N GLY A 129 11.31 -16.87 2.92
CA GLY A 129 10.62 -17.09 1.65
C GLY A 129 9.09 -17.03 1.79
N ASP A 130 8.58 -16.79 3.00
CA ASP A 130 7.16 -16.73 3.29
C ASP A 130 6.55 -15.48 2.64
N PRO A 131 5.40 -15.62 1.96
CA PRO A 131 4.74 -14.51 1.29
C PRO A 131 3.96 -13.62 2.27
N TYR A 132 3.99 -12.32 2.03
CA TYR A 132 3.08 -11.36 2.65
C TYR A 132 2.05 -10.92 1.62
N TYR A 133 0.90 -11.59 1.60
CA TYR A 133 -0.11 -11.40 0.54
C TYR A 133 -0.72 -9.99 0.51
N HIS A 134 -0.71 -9.27 1.63
CA HIS A 134 -1.12 -7.86 1.67
C HIS A 134 -0.13 -6.92 0.99
N ALA A 135 1.13 -7.32 0.83
CA ALA A 135 2.25 -6.47 0.44
C ALA A 135 2.75 -6.80 -0.97
N LEU A 136 2.35 -6.00 -1.96
CA LEU A 136 2.95 -6.05 -3.30
C LEU A 136 4.39 -5.53 -3.24
N CYS A 137 5.28 -6.12 -4.03
CA CYS A 137 6.69 -5.78 -4.02
C CYS A 137 7.00 -4.64 -5.03
N PRO A 138 7.45 -3.45 -4.61
CA PRO A 138 7.80 -2.36 -5.54
C PRO A 138 9.06 -2.64 -6.37
N SER A 139 9.78 -3.74 -6.13
CA SER A 139 10.83 -4.24 -7.03
C SER A 139 10.29 -5.08 -8.17
N ASN A 140 9.05 -5.57 -8.12
CA ASN A 140 8.45 -6.37 -9.19
C ASN A 140 7.95 -5.43 -10.32
N ASP A 141 8.29 -5.75 -11.57
CA ASP A 141 8.02 -4.84 -12.70
C ASP A 141 6.52 -4.74 -13.03
N ASP A 142 5.74 -5.82 -12.86
CA ASP A 142 4.27 -5.76 -12.99
C ASP A 142 3.62 -4.86 -11.93
N VAL A 143 4.14 -4.88 -10.69
CA VAL A 143 3.66 -4.01 -9.60
C VAL A 143 3.94 -2.55 -9.91
N ARG A 144 5.15 -2.24 -10.42
CA ARG A 144 5.51 -0.88 -10.81
C ARG A 144 4.64 -0.38 -11.95
N ALA A 145 4.48 -1.20 -13.01
CA ALA A 145 3.62 -0.87 -14.14
C ALA A 145 2.15 -0.66 -13.70
N TYR A 146 1.65 -1.45 -12.73
CA TYR A 146 0.32 -1.27 -12.16
C TYR A 146 0.15 0.05 -11.41
N VAL A 147 1.10 0.42 -10.54
CA VAL A 147 1.03 1.70 -9.81
C VAL A 147 1.11 2.88 -10.77
N VAL A 148 1.99 2.83 -11.78
CA VAL A 148 2.07 3.87 -12.82
C VAL A 148 0.76 3.94 -13.61
N ALA A 149 0.16 2.80 -13.96
CA ALA A 149 -1.10 2.75 -14.68
C ALA A 149 -2.26 3.34 -13.87
N LEU A 150 -2.36 3.07 -12.56
CA LEU A 150 -3.36 3.68 -11.67
C LEU A 150 -3.27 5.21 -11.71
N VAL A 151 -2.06 5.76 -11.53
CA VAL A 151 -1.84 7.21 -11.51
C VAL A 151 -2.14 7.82 -12.88
N LYS A 152 -1.68 7.18 -13.96
CA LYS A 152 -1.92 7.63 -15.34
C LYS A 152 -3.41 7.67 -15.64
N ASP A 153 -4.14 6.60 -15.35
CA ASP A 153 -5.57 6.48 -15.60
C ASP A 153 -6.36 7.59 -14.89
N LEU A 154 -6.09 7.80 -13.60
CA LEU A 154 -6.69 8.89 -12.82
C LEU A 154 -6.37 10.27 -13.41
N ALA A 155 -5.09 10.51 -13.74
CA ALA A 155 -4.63 11.81 -14.21
C ALA A 155 -5.11 12.16 -15.62
N THR A 156 -5.39 11.18 -16.48
CA THR A 156 -5.81 11.43 -17.86
C THR A 156 -7.32 11.45 -18.07
N HIS A 157 -8.10 10.78 -17.20
CA HIS A 157 -9.55 10.61 -17.40
C HIS A 157 -10.44 11.41 -16.44
N TYR A 158 -9.86 12.05 -15.42
CA TYR A 158 -10.60 12.85 -14.45
C TYR A 158 -9.96 14.23 -14.26
N PRO A 159 -10.71 15.24 -13.79
CA PRO A 159 -10.18 16.59 -13.54
C PRO A 159 -9.36 16.64 -12.25
N MET A 160 -8.30 15.83 -12.18
CA MET A 160 -7.43 15.69 -11.02
C MET A 160 -6.64 16.98 -10.78
N TYR A 161 -6.71 17.49 -9.56
CA TYR A 161 -5.76 18.47 -9.07
C TYR A 161 -4.48 17.79 -8.57
N ALA A 162 -4.62 16.63 -7.92
CA ALA A 162 -3.49 15.82 -7.46
C ALA A 162 -3.88 14.35 -7.27
N VAL A 163 -2.88 13.48 -7.25
CA VAL A 163 -3.01 12.09 -6.81
C VAL A 163 -2.10 11.92 -5.58
N GLN A 164 -2.69 11.69 -4.41
CA GLN A 164 -1.95 11.35 -3.19
C GLN A 164 -1.71 9.84 -3.18
N LEU A 165 -0.43 9.45 -3.05
CA LEU A 165 -0.03 8.06 -2.97
C LEU A 165 0.09 7.63 -1.52
N GLU A 166 -0.54 6.51 -1.18
CA GLU A 166 -0.37 5.82 0.10
C GLU A 166 0.33 4.49 -0.11
N SER A 167 1.26 4.16 0.79
CA SER A 167 2.06 2.95 0.74
C SER A 167 2.74 2.69 -0.64
N PRO A 168 3.43 3.68 -1.27
CA PRO A 168 4.21 3.46 -2.49
C PRO A 168 5.55 2.73 -2.25
N GLU A 169 5.78 2.22 -1.05
CA GLU A 169 7.00 1.54 -0.64
C GLU A 169 6.77 0.07 -0.24
N PHE A 170 7.83 -0.56 0.26
CA PHE A 170 7.75 -1.90 0.81
C PHE A 170 6.98 -1.89 2.13
N MET A 171 5.91 -2.67 2.19
CA MET A 171 5.29 -3.02 3.46
C MET A 171 6.04 -4.16 4.16
N GLY A 172 5.87 -4.23 5.48
CA GLY A 172 6.52 -5.20 6.36
C GLY A 172 5.60 -6.31 6.87
N LEU A 173 6.10 -6.99 7.91
CA LEU A 173 5.41 -8.08 8.61
C LEU A 173 4.13 -7.60 9.29
N VAL A 174 4.21 -6.49 10.03
CA VAL A 174 3.06 -5.96 10.78
C VAL A 174 2.18 -5.21 9.78
N HIS A 175 0.98 -5.74 9.55
CA HIS A 175 -0.01 -5.18 8.64
C HIS A 175 -1.14 -4.50 9.41
N GLY A 176 -1.39 -4.91 10.66
CA GLY A 176 -2.47 -4.35 11.48
C GLY A 176 -3.84 -4.90 11.10
N HIS A 177 -3.90 -6.07 10.45
CA HIS A 177 -5.15 -6.76 10.21
C HIS A 177 -5.80 -7.17 11.55
N HIS A 178 -7.11 -6.98 11.68
CA HIS A 178 -7.88 -7.26 12.91
C HIS A 178 -7.80 -8.71 13.44
N HIS A 179 -7.21 -9.62 12.66
CA HIS A 179 -6.99 -11.02 13.01
C HIS A 179 -5.53 -11.46 12.99
N GLU A 180 -4.58 -10.53 12.99
CA GLU A 180 -3.17 -10.86 13.22
C GLU A 180 -2.99 -11.45 14.62
N ARG A 181 -2.39 -12.64 14.68
CA ARG A 181 -2.01 -13.31 15.91
C ARG A 181 -0.56 -13.76 15.80
N GLN A 182 0.25 -13.32 16.75
CA GLN A 182 1.64 -13.75 16.88
C GLN A 182 1.74 -14.70 18.07
N GLY A 183 2.22 -15.92 17.84
CA GLY A 183 2.42 -16.92 18.91
C GLY A 183 3.68 -16.67 19.74
N VAL A 184 4.49 -15.70 19.34
CA VAL A 184 5.72 -15.28 20.01
C VAL A 184 5.75 -13.76 20.07
N ALA A 185 6.29 -13.21 21.17
CA ALA A 185 6.67 -11.81 21.20
C ALA A 185 7.91 -11.63 20.31
N LEU A 186 7.86 -10.68 19.37
CA LEU A 186 8.99 -10.32 18.53
C LEU A 186 9.54 -8.98 19.00
N ASP A 187 10.86 -8.92 19.16
CA ASP A 187 11.54 -7.66 19.41
C ASP A 187 11.57 -6.75 18.15
N PRO A 188 11.83 -5.45 18.30
CA PRO A 188 11.83 -4.51 17.17
C PRO A 188 12.81 -4.86 16.04
N LEU A 189 13.97 -5.46 16.35
CA LEU A 189 14.92 -5.90 15.33
C LEU A 189 14.31 -7.06 14.54
N SER A 190 13.78 -8.08 15.21
CA SER A 190 13.13 -9.22 14.55
C SER A 190 12.00 -8.80 13.62
N VAL A 191 11.14 -7.87 14.04
CA VAL A 191 10.08 -7.28 13.19
C VAL A 191 10.68 -6.60 11.96
N SER A 192 11.75 -5.82 12.13
CA SER A 192 12.42 -5.10 11.04
C SER A 192 13.04 -6.06 10.03
N LEU A 193 13.72 -7.11 10.50
CA LEU A 193 14.37 -8.11 9.64
C LEU A 193 13.36 -8.99 8.90
N LEU A 194 12.25 -9.36 9.55
CA LEU A 194 11.14 -10.07 8.90
C LEU A 194 10.44 -9.21 7.84
N SER A 195 10.47 -7.88 8.00
CA SER A 195 9.89 -6.92 7.05
C SER A 195 10.75 -6.67 5.80
N LEU A 196 11.91 -7.32 5.65
CA LEU A 196 12.74 -7.24 4.45
C LEU A 196 12.23 -8.19 3.36
N CYS A 197 12.40 -7.81 2.09
CA CYS A 197 11.91 -8.57 0.95
C CYS A 197 13.05 -9.23 0.16
N PHE A 198 13.03 -10.57 0.09
CA PHE A 198 13.97 -11.42 -0.64
C PHE A 198 13.28 -12.22 -1.77
N CYS A 199 12.22 -11.65 -2.38
CA CYS A 199 11.64 -12.20 -3.61
C CYS A 199 12.63 -12.11 -4.77
N GLU A 200 12.38 -12.87 -5.86
CA GLU A 200 13.30 -12.92 -7.01
C GLU A 200 13.65 -11.51 -7.56
N PRO A 201 12.70 -10.59 -7.77
CA PRO A 201 13.03 -9.24 -8.24
C PRO A 201 13.95 -8.45 -7.31
N CYS A 202 13.73 -8.54 -5.99
CA CYS A 202 14.62 -7.89 -5.01
C CYS A 202 16.02 -8.50 -5.03
N MET A 203 16.12 -9.83 -5.08
CA MET A 203 17.40 -10.53 -5.11
C MET A 203 18.21 -10.15 -6.36
N ARG A 204 17.55 -10.14 -7.52
CA ARG A 204 18.16 -9.76 -8.80
C ARG A 204 18.61 -8.29 -8.79
N LYS A 205 17.71 -7.35 -8.48
CA LYS A 205 17.99 -5.91 -8.51
C LYS A 205 19.02 -5.47 -7.45
N ALA A 206 19.05 -6.13 -6.29
CA ALA A 206 20.11 -5.91 -5.31
C ALA A 206 21.47 -6.43 -5.82
N GLY A 207 21.49 -7.61 -6.45
CA GLY A 207 22.69 -8.18 -7.07
C GLY A 207 23.26 -7.29 -8.18
N GLU A 208 22.42 -6.68 -9.01
CA GLU A 208 22.81 -5.69 -10.03
C GLU A 208 23.54 -4.46 -9.43
N ARG A 209 23.33 -4.18 -8.14
CA ARG A 209 24.03 -3.12 -7.37
C ARG A 209 25.22 -3.64 -6.56
N GLY A 210 25.63 -4.88 -6.82
CA GLY A 210 26.74 -5.53 -6.12
C GLY A 210 26.45 -5.81 -4.65
N ILE A 211 25.19 -6.01 -4.26
CA ILE A 211 24.79 -6.41 -2.92
C ILE A 211 24.66 -7.93 -2.88
N ASP A 212 25.35 -8.60 -1.96
CA ASP A 212 25.25 -10.06 -1.78
C ASP A 212 23.99 -10.40 -0.96
N ALA A 213 22.83 -10.25 -1.60
CA ALA A 213 21.53 -10.51 -0.99
C ALA A 213 21.35 -11.98 -0.59
N ARG A 214 22.10 -12.92 -1.19
CA ARG A 214 22.05 -14.35 -0.83
C ARG A 214 22.71 -14.60 0.51
N LYS A 215 23.93 -14.07 0.70
CA LYS A 215 24.63 -14.13 1.98
C LYS A 215 23.85 -13.39 3.05
N LEU A 216 23.36 -12.18 2.76
CA LEU A 216 22.51 -11.42 3.69
C LEU A 216 21.30 -12.25 4.13
N ARG A 217 20.53 -12.81 3.18
CA ARG A 217 19.37 -13.65 3.48
C ARG A 217 19.74 -14.81 4.39
N ALA A 218 20.84 -15.51 4.12
CA ALA A 218 21.30 -16.63 4.94
C ALA A 218 21.63 -16.18 6.38
N THR A 219 22.36 -15.08 6.54
CA THR A 219 22.70 -14.51 7.85
C THR A 219 21.45 -14.09 8.63
N LEU A 220 20.50 -13.41 8.00
CA LEU A 220 19.26 -12.99 8.66
C LEU A 220 18.40 -14.19 9.07
N ARG A 221 18.31 -15.22 8.20
CA ARG A 221 17.59 -16.46 8.52
C ARG A 221 18.18 -17.15 9.74
N GLU A 222 19.51 -17.25 9.83
CA GLU A 222 20.18 -17.86 10.97
C GLU A 222 19.91 -17.08 12.26
N HIS A 223 20.07 -15.75 12.21
CA HIS A 223 19.77 -14.86 13.32
C HIS A 223 18.32 -15.01 13.80
N LEU A 224 17.35 -14.87 12.89
CA LEU A 224 15.93 -14.97 13.21
C LEU A 224 15.56 -16.36 13.72
N ARG A 225 16.13 -17.43 13.17
CA ARG A 225 15.88 -18.80 13.64
C ARG A 225 16.33 -18.97 15.10
N ALA A 226 17.52 -18.47 15.44
CA ALA A 226 18.03 -18.53 16.80
C ALA A 226 17.15 -17.76 17.81
N VAL A 227 16.57 -16.63 17.40
CA VAL A 227 15.61 -15.87 18.22
C VAL A 227 14.30 -16.64 18.40
N LEU A 228 13.73 -17.15 17.30
CA LEU A 228 12.44 -17.85 17.31
C LEU A 228 12.50 -19.16 18.10
N ASP A 229 13.58 -19.94 17.97
CA ASP A 229 13.74 -21.23 18.64
C ASP A 229 13.87 -21.10 20.17
N ARG A 230 14.23 -19.91 20.67
CA ARG A 230 14.37 -19.63 22.12
C ARG A 230 13.24 -18.78 22.68
N ALA A 231 12.28 -18.38 21.86
CA ALA A 231 11.17 -17.54 22.29
C ALA A 231 10.44 -18.16 23.52
N PRO A 232 10.13 -17.36 24.56
CA PRO A 232 10.17 -15.90 24.60
C PRO A 232 11.51 -15.29 25.06
N PHE A 233 12.57 -16.08 25.22
CA PHE A 233 13.89 -15.61 25.65
C PHE A 233 14.77 -15.21 24.47
N TYR A 234 15.37 -14.02 24.53
CA TYR A 234 16.24 -13.52 23.47
C TYR A 234 17.71 -13.91 23.74
N PRO A 235 18.45 -14.40 22.73
CA PRO A 235 19.88 -14.69 22.88
C PRO A 235 20.67 -13.40 23.17
N LEU A 236 21.41 -13.37 24.28
CA LEU A 236 22.25 -12.22 24.66
C LEU A 236 23.56 -12.12 23.85
N ASP A 237 23.93 -13.19 23.14
CA ASP A 237 25.14 -13.32 22.34
C ASP A 237 24.97 -12.87 20.88
N ARG A 238 23.86 -12.19 20.56
CA ARG A 238 23.50 -11.74 19.21
C ARG A 238 23.09 -10.27 19.21
N PRO A 239 23.15 -9.59 18.04
CA PRO A 239 22.67 -8.22 17.93
C PRO A 239 21.21 -8.09 18.38
N SER A 240 20.89 -7.03 19.12
CA SER A 240 19.53 -6.73 19.58
C SER A 240 18.93 -5.49 18.91
N ASP A 241 19.71 -4.81 18.06
CA ASP A 241 19.31 -3.62 17.33
C ASP A 241 19.85 -3.61 15.88
N MET A 242 19.33 -2.68 15.07
CA MET A 242 19.73 -2.54 13.67
C MET A 242 21.21 -2.16 13.51
N PRO A 243 21.79 -1.20 14.26
CA PRO A 243 23.22 -0.89 14.17
C PRO A 243 24.13 -2.09 14.44
N GLY A 244 23.85 -2.87 15.49
CA GLY A 244 24.59 -4.09 15.80
C GLY A 244 24.45 -5.14 14.70
N MET A 245 23.26 -5.26 14.11
CA MET A 245 23.05 -6.21 13.00
C MET A 245 23.78 -5.78 11.73
N VAL A 246 23.83 -4.48 11.43
CA VAL A 246 24.63 -3.93 10.32
C VAL A 246 26.14 -4.11 10.57
N ALA A 247 26.61 -3.93 11.80
CA ALA A 247 28.01 -4.19 12.14
C ALA A 247 28.38 -5.68 11.94
N ALA A 248 27.47 -6.60 12.29
CA ALA A 248 27.65 -8.04 12.07
C ALA A 248 27.50 -8.44 10.59
N CYS A 249 26.67 -7.73 9.82
CA CYS A 249 26.41 -7.99 8.40
C CYS A 249 26.30 -6.67 7.62
N PRO A 250 27.43 -6.09 7.15
CA PRO A 250 27.43 -4.77 6.49
C PRO A 250 26.54 -4.68 5.24
N GLU A 251 26.29 -5.80 4.55
CA GLU A 251 25.37 -5.88 3.41
C GLU A 251 23.93 -5.48 3.77
N LEU A 252 23.53 -5.60 5.05
CA LEU A 252 22.21 -5.16 5.51
C LEU A 252 22.00 -3.66 5.30
N GLY A 253 23.00 -2.83 5.62
CA GLY A 253 22.90 -1.38 5.45
C GLY A 253 22.69 -0.99 3.99
N ARG A 254 23.50 -1.59 3.09
CA ARG A 254 23.39 -1.40 1.63
C ARG A 254 22.04 -1.89 1.10
N PHE A 255 21.51 -2.99 1.64
CA PHE A 255 20.22 -3.55 1.23
C PHE A 255 19.03 -2.68 1.67
N VAL A 256 19.10 -2.07 2.87
CA VAL A 256 18.09 -1.10 3.33
C VAL A 256 18.09 0.14 2.42
N GLU A 257 19.26 0.71 2.13
CA GLU A 257 19.40 1.84 1.21
C GLU A 257 18.88 1.49 -0.20
N PHE A 258 19.17 0.28 -0.70
CA PHE A 258 18.62 -0.22 -1.97
C PHE A 258 17.08 -0.17 -1.99
N ARG A 259 16.42 -0.59 -0.91
CA ARG A 259 14.95 -0.58 -0.81
C ARG A 259 14.39 0.84 -0.85
N GLU A 260 15.01 1.77 -0.14
CA GLU A 260 14.63 3.19 -0.17
C GLU A 260 14.73 3.74 -1.59
N GLN A 261 15.84 3.46 -2.28
CA GLN A 261 16.04 3.89 -3.67
C GLN A 261 15.03 3.26 -4.64
N VAL A 262 14.61 2.00 -4.42
CA VAL A 262 13.54 1.36 -5.21
C VAL A 262 12.21 2.07 -5.02
N ALA A 263 11.83 2.40 -3.78
CA ALA A 263 10.59 3.13 -3.48
C ALA A 263 10.64 4.54 -4.09
N LEU A 264 11.72 5.30 -3.87
CA LEU A 264 11.89 6.65 -4.43
C LEU A 264 11.84 6.66 -5.96
N SER A 265 12.38 5.63 -6.62
CA SER A 265 12.34 5.54 -8.08
C SER A 265 10.93 5.28 -8.65
N LEU A 266 9.96 4.89 -7.83
CA LEU A 266 8.56 4.75 -8.24
C LEU A 266 7.83 6.09 -8.27
N LEU A 267 8.39 7.10 -7.60
CA LEU A 267 7.81 8.45 -7.43
C LEU A 267 8.38 9.48 -8.40
N LYS A 268 9.28 9.08 -9.31
CA LYS A 268 9.91 9.94 -10.31
C LYS A 268 9.24 9.73 -11.67
#